data_AF-A0A521FZX9-F1
#
_entry.id   AF-A0A521FZX9-F1
#
_cell.length_a   1.000
_cell.length_b   1.000
_cell.length_c   1.000
_cell.angle_alpha   90.00
_cell.angle_beta   90.00
_cell.angle_gamma   90.00
#
_symmetry.space_group_name_H-M   'P 1'
#
loop_
_entity.id
_entity.type
_entity.pdbx_description
1 polymer ?
#
loop_
_entity_poly.entity_id
_entity_poly.type
_entity_poly.pdbx_seq_one_letter_code
_entity_poly.pdbx_strand_id
1 'polypeptide(L)'
;MRWQETCHELGVFIFFSTKDGDAWVLETTESDAFQAAMSGQPLSPPVMENRDVIEVDWSHAFVLRKRSLMLTHHKDGTESALVNAPTLQISAALRRIRKHYSAELLRQVHVPTAE
;
A
#
# COMPACT_ATOMS: atom_id res chain seq x y z
N MET A 1 3.46 23.11 -10.88
CA MET A 1 4.25 21.86 -10.74
C MET A 1 3.50 20.75 -11.46
N ARG A 2 4.20 19.85 -12.17
CA ARG A 2 3.60 18.61 -12.71
C ARG A 2 4.12 17.45 -11.87
N TRP A 3 3.23 16.71 -11.23
CA TRP A 3 3.59 15.48 -10.51
C TRP A 3 3.81 14.36 -11.53
N GLN A 4 4.87 13.58 -11.32
CA GLN A 4 5.18 12.43 -12.17
C GLN A 4 4.63 11.17 -11.50
N GLU A 5 3.82 10.41 -12.22
CA GLU A 5 3.38 9.08 -11.76
C GLU A 5 4.61 8.18 -11.60
N THR A 6 4.79 7.65 -10.40
CA THR A 6 5.88 6.72 -10.06
C THR A 6 5.35 5.53 -9.31
N CYS A 7 6.03 4.39 -9.43
CA CYS A 7 5.74 3.18 -8.67
C CYS A 7 7.06 2.48 -8.37
N HIS A 8 7.42 2.40 -7.10
CA HIS A 8 8.67 1.85 -6.59
C HIS A 8 8.39 0.74 -5.58
N GLU A 9 9.27 -0.24 -5.54
CA GLU A 9 9.20 -1.40 -4.66
C GLU A 9 10.44 -1.40 -3.74
N LEU A 10 10.23 -1.66 -2.45
CA LEU A 10 11.30 -1.83 -1.47
C LEU A 10 10.87 -2.87 -0.44
N GLY A 11 11.39 -4.09 -0.53
CA GLY A 11 10.96 -5.20 0.31
C GLY A 11 9.47 -5.52 0.12
N VAL A 12 8.69 -5.49 1.19
CA VAL A 12 7.23 -5.67 1.17
C VAL A 12 6.46 -4.41 0.80
N PHE A 13 7.14 -3.27 0.62
CA PHE A 13 6.48 -1.99 0.41
C PHE A 13 6.41 -1.62 -1.07
N ILE A 14 5.26 -1.06 -1.46
CA ILE A 14 5.07 -0.39 -2.74
C ILE A 14 4.77 1.08 -2.47
N PHE A 15 5.60 1.96 -3.02
CA PHE A 15 5.42 3.40 -2.99
C PHE A 15 4.92 3.84 -4.35
N PHE A 16 3.83 4.58 -4.41
CA PHE A 16 3.38 5.15 -5.67
C PHE A 16 2.83 6.56 -5.51
N SER A 17 2.83 7.30 -6.61
CA SER A 17 2.20 8.60 -6.71
C SER A 17 1.30 8.68 -7.93
N THR A 18 0.27 9.50 -7.84
CA THR A 18 -0.64 9.80 -8.96
C THR A 18 -0.30 11.14 -9.59
N LYS A 19 -0.82 11.38 -10.80
CA LYS A 19 -0.67 12.67 -11.49
C LYS A 19 -1.33 13.84 -10.76
N ASP A 20 -2.30 13.54 -9.89
CA ASP A 20 -3.03 14.52 -9.09
C ASP A 20 -2.22 14.94 -7.86
N GLY A 21 -1.07 14.30 -7.60
CA GLY A 21 -0.16 14.63 -6.50
C GLY A 21 -0.43 13.85 -5.22
N ASP A 22 -1.32 12.86 -5.25
CA ASP A 22 -1.46 11.93 -4.13
C ASP A 22 -0.31 10.94 -4.14
N ALA A 23 0.18 10.58 -2.95
CA ALA A 23 1.18 9.54 -2.79
C ALA A 23 0.74 8.55 -1.71
N TRP A 24 1.07 7.29 -1.91
CA TRP A 24 0.60 6.18 -1.09
C TRP A 24 1.72 5.19 -0.83
N VAL A 25 1.67 4.59 0.36
CA VAL A 25 2.49 3.45 0.75
C VAL A 25 1.56 2.27 0.92
N LEU A 26 1.88 1.16 0.27
CA LEU A 26 1.22 -0.12 0.43
C LEU A 26 2.19 -1.11 1.10
N GLU A 27 1.77 -1.73 2.18
CA GLU A 27 2.41 -2.86 2.83
C GLU A 27 1.70 -4.14 2.34
N THR A 28 2.45 -5.04 1.71
CA THR A 28 1.83 -6.12 0.91
C THR A 28 1.58 -7.41 1.69
N THR A 29 2.10 -7.54 2.91
CA THR A 29 1.94 -8.74 3.72
C THR A 29 0.57 -8.83 4.38
N GLU A 30 0.12 -7.74 4.99
CA GLU A 30 -1.22 -7.63 5.60
C GLU A 30 -2.19 -6.87 4.70
N SER A 31 -1.71 -6.42 3.52
CA SER A 31 -2.46 -5.62 2.55
C SER A 31 -2.91 -4.29 3.13
N ASP A 32 -2.04 -3.65 3.90
CA ASP A 32 -2.27 -2.37 4.54
C ASP A 32 -1.73 -1.19 3.73
N ALA A 33 -2.24 -0.01 4.02
CA ALA A 33 -1.90 1.21 3.31
C ALA A 33 -2.08 2.47 4.17
N PHE A 34 -1.32 3.50 3.80
CA PHE A 34 -1.60 4.88 4.19
C PHE A 34 -1.27 5.86 3.08
N GLN A 35 -1.92 7.03 3.14
CA GLN A 35 -1.64 8.14 2.24
C GLN A 35 -0.46 8.96 2.78
N ALA A 36 0.59 9.09 1.99
CA ALA A 36 1.79 9.85 2.30
C ALA A 36 1.74 11.30 1.78
N ALA A 37 0.91 11.58 0.77
CA ALA A 37 0.66 12.92 0.28
C ALA A 37 -0.76 13.06 -0.28
N MET A 38 -1.35 14.24 -0.13
CA MET A 38 -2.66 14.59 -0.67
C MET A 38 -2.55 15.85 -1.53
N SER A 39 -2.90 15.74 -2.82
CA SER A 39 -2.87 16.86 -3.78
C SER A 39 -1.52 17.58 -3.83
N GLY A 40 -0.43 16.84 -3.72
CA GLY A 40 0.94 17.36 -3.74
C GLY A 40 1.45 17.91 -2.41
N GLN A 41 0.63 17.86 -1.36
CA GLN A 41 1.03 18.22 0.00
C GLN A 41 1.45 16.97 0.76
N PRO A 42 2.69 16.88 1.26
CA PRO A 42 3.11 15.78 2.13
C PRO A 42 2.25 15.71 3.38
N LEU A 43 1.84 14.50 3.75
CA LEU A 43 1.21 14.20 5.03
C LEU A 43 2.27 13.68 5.99
N SER A 44 2.09 13.91 7.29
CA SER A 44 2.97 13.30 8.29
C SER A 44 2.78 11.78 8.23
N PRO A 45 3.84 10.99 8.05
CA PRO A 45 3.74 9.54 8.11
C PRO A 45 3.16 9.12 9.46
N PRO A 46 2.26 8.12 9.50
CA PRO A 46 1.69 7.61 10.74
C PRO A 46 2.67 6.66 11.43
N VAL A 47 3.92 7.10 11.60
CA VAL A 47 5.01 6.29 12.14
C VAL A 47 5.38 6.83 13.52
N MET A 48 5.32 5.97 14.53
CA MET A 48 5.83 6.23 15.86
C MET A 48 7.10 5.43 16.07
N GLU A 49 8.18 6.11 16.41
CA GLU A 49 9.48 5.47 16.69
C GLU A 49 9.95 5.87 18.10
N ASN A 50 10.34 4.87 18.87
CA ASN A 50 11.06 5.03 20.13
C ASN A 50 12.25 4.06 20.18
N ARG A 51 12.95 4.00 21.32
CA ARG A 51 14.17 3.17 21.45
C ARG A 51 13.90 1.66 21.32
N ASP A 52 12.67 1.24 21.57
CA ASP A 52 12.30 -0.16 21.68
C ASP A 52 11.44 -0.63 20.50
N VAL A 53 10.67 0.27 19.87
CA VAL A 53 9.65 -0.07 18.86
C VAL A 53 9.56 0.98 17.74
N ILE A 54 9.36 0.48 16.52
CA ILE A 54 8.85 1.25 15.37
C ILE A 54 7.44 0.72 15.07
N GLU A 55 6.44 1.58 15.11
CA GLU A 55 5.04 1.25 14.87
C GLU A 55 4.48 2.12 13.73
N VAL A 56 3.66 1.51 12.87
CA VAL A 56 2.98 2.20 11.77
C VAL A 56 1.47 2.06 11.97
N ASP A 57 0.76 3.18 12.12
CA ASP A 57 -0.70 3.21 12.20
C ASP A 57 -1.28 3.23 10.78
N TRP A 58 -1.53 2.03 10.25
CA TRP A 58 -2.13 1.86 8.93
C TRP A 58 -3.57 2.39 8.92
N SER A 59 -3.92 3.16 7.90
CA SER A 59 -5.24 3.80 7.83
C SER A 59 -6.23 3.02 6.98
N HIS A 60 -5.74 2.20 6.06
CA HIS A 60 -6.57 1.47 5.11
C HIS A 60 -6.05 0.05 4.90
N ALA A 61 -6.95 -0.90 4.66
CA ALA A 61 -6.64 -2.08 3.88
C ALA A 61 -6.77 -1.77 2.38
N PHE A 62 -6.07 -2.51 1.52
CA PHE A 62 -6.21 -2.39 0.07
C PHE A 62 -6.46 -3.72 -0.64
N VAL A 63 -7.13 -3.64 -1.78
CA VAL A 63 -7.26 -4.77 -2.71
C VAL A 63 -7.28 -4.29 -4.15
N LEU A 64 -6.60 -5.02 -5.03
CA LEU A 64 -6.71 -4.79 -6.48
C LEU A 64 -7.92 -5.55 -7.05
N ARG A 65 -8.89 -4.81 -7.58
CA ARG A 65 -10.10 -5.36 -8.24
C ARG A 65 -10.31 -4.68 -9.58
N LYS A 66 -10.45 -5.46 -10.66
CA LYS A 66 -10.84 -4.98 -12.00
C LYS A 66 -10.06 -3.73 -12.50
N ARG A 67 -8.75 -3.70 -12.24
CA ARG A 67 -7.83 -2.57 -12.56
C ARG A 67 -7.99 -1.30 -11.72
N SER A 68 -8.74 -1.37 -10.62
CA SER A 68 -8.82 -0.32 -9.60
C SER A 68 -8.16 -0.81 -8.31
N LEU A 69 -7.49 0.13 -7.62
CA LEU A 69 -7.06 -0.08 -6.25
C LEU A 69 -8.21 0.33 -5.33
N MET A 70 -8.82 -0.64 -4.66
CA MET A 70 -9.84 -0.39 -3.66
C MET A 70 -9.16 -0.22 -2.31
N LEU A 71 -9.62 0.75 -1.53
CA LEU A 71 -9.19 1.03 -0.18
C LEU A 71 -10.37 0.88 0.76
N THR A 72 -10.16 0.24 1.91
CA THR A 72 -11.14 0.13 2.99
C THR A 72 -10.54 0.79 4.21
N HIS A 73 -11.15 1.86 4.70
CA HIS A 73 -10.64 2.59 5.86
C HIS A 73 -10.89 1.79 7.15
N HIS A 74 -9.86 1.61 7.97
CA HIS A 74 -9.93 0.71 9.13
C HIS A 74 -10.88 1.18 10.23
N LYS A 75 -11.07 2.50 10.38
CA LYS A 75 -11.88 3.03 11.49
C LYS A 75 -13.39 2.92 11.27
N ASP A 76 -13.83 2.99 10.03
CA ASP A 76 -15.26 3.08 9.68
C ASP A 76 -15.70 2.10 8.59
N GLY A 77 -14.78 1.32 8.02
CA GLY A 77 -15.05 0.35 6.96
C GLY A 77 -15.40 0.98 5.62
N THR A 78 -15.25 2.30 5.46
CA THR A 78 -15.63 2.99 4.23
C THR A 78 -14.75 2.54 3.07
N GLU A 79 -15.39 2.12 1.98
CA GLU A 79 -14.68 1.74 0.76
C GLU A 79 -14.56 2.91 -0.21
N SER A 80 -13.38 3.05 -0.83
CA SER A 80 -13.14 3.99 -1.91
C SER A 80 -12.30 3.36 -3.02
N ALA A 81 -12.54 3.79 -4.25
CA ALA A 81 -11.78 3.36 -5.41
C ALA A 81 -10.77 4.43 -5.81
N LEU A 82 -9.48 4.08 -5.84
CA LEU A 82 -8.42 4.95 -6.31
C LEU A 82 -8.23 4.75 -7.83
N VAL A 83 -9.01 5.50 -8.60
CA VAL A 83 -9.15 5.34 -10.06
C VAL A 83 -7.84 5.61 -10.81
N ASN A 84 -7.02 6.54 -10.32
CA ASN A 84 -5.79 6.97 -10.97
C ASN A 84 -4.53 6.25 -10.45
N ALA A 85 -4.70 5.15 -9.71
CA ALA A 85 -3.57 4.34 -9.26
C ALA A 85 -2.87 3.65 -10.46
N PRO A 86 -1.53 3.50 -10.44
CA PRO A 86 -0.79 2.76 -11.46
C PRO A 86 -0.96 1.24 -11.28
N THR A 87 -2.19 0.74 -11.47
CA THR A 87 -2.59 -0.62 -11.06
C THR A 87 -1.85 -1.74 -11.79
N LEU A 88 -1.40 -1.51 -13.02
CA LEU A 88 -0.56 -2.46 -13.76
C LEU A 88 0.82 -2.62 -13.09
N GLN A 89 1.43 -1.50 -12.70
CA GLN A 89 2.72 -1.46 -12.03
C GLN A 89 2.62 -2.07 -10.61
N ILE A 90 1.58 -1.71 -9.86
CA ILE A 90 1.30 -2.30 -8.54
C ILE A 90 1.09 -3.81 -8.65
N SER A 91 0.30 -4.28 -9.63
CA SER A 91 0.09 -5.71 -9.86
C SER A 91 1.40 -6.45 -10.21
N ALA A 92 2.25 -5.83 -11.03
CA ALA A 92 3.56 -6.39 -11.37
C ALA A 92 4.48 -6.46 -10.14
N ALA A 93 4.47 -5.43 -9.27
CA ALA A 93 5.21 -5.41 -8.02
C ALA A 93 4.75 -6.50 -7.05
N LEU A 94 3.44 -6.60 -6.79
CA LEU A 94 2.86 -7.67 -5.96
C LEU A 94 3.29 -9.06 -6.44
N ARG A 95 3.31 -9.28 -7.76
CA ARG A 95 3.76 -10.56 -8.32
C ARG A 95 5.26 -10.81 -8.11
N ARG A 96 6.10 -9.78 -8.14
CA ARG A 96 7.55 -9.92 -7.85
C ARG A 96 7.79 -10.18 -6.38
N ILE A 97 7.19 -9.36 -5.51
CA ILE A 97 7.23 -9.51 -4.05
C ILE A 97 6.84 -10.94 -3.69
N ARG A 98 5.67 -11.43 -4.12
CA ARG A 98 5.19 -12.80 -3.85
C ARG A 98 6.14 -13.92 -4.32
N LYS A 99 7.01 -13.68 -5.30
CA LYS A 99 8.02 -14.67 -5.72
C LYS A 99 9.22 -14.71 -4.79
N HIS A 100 9.52 -13.61 -4.10
CA HIS A 100 10.61 -13.52 -3.14
C HIS A 100 10.24 -14.12 -1.77
N TYR A 101 8.95 -14.24 -1.45
CA TYR A 101 8.48 -14.98 -0.28
C TYR A 101 8.22 -16.44 -0.66
N SER A 102 8.92 -17.37 -0.01
CA SER A 102 8.56 -18.79 -0.09
C SER A 102 7.14 -18.98 0.44
N ALA A 103 6.42 -20.01 -0.02
CA ALA A 103 5.11 -20.37 0.52
C ALA A 103 5.14 -20.61 2.05
N GLU A 104 6.32 -20.88 2.60
CA GLU A 104 6.57 -21.05 4.03
C GLU A 104 6.69 -19.72 4.78
N LEU A 105 7.34 -18.70 4.20
CA LEU A 105 7.37 -17.34 4.76
C LEU A 105 6.00 -16.66 4.68
N LEU A 106 5.24 -16.90 3.62
CA LEU A 106 3.85 -16.42 3.47
C LEU A 106 2.87 -17.04 4.49
N ARG A 107 3.24 -18.13 5.16
CA ARG A 107 2.45 -18.73 6.26
C ARG A 107 2.82 -18.20 7.64
N GLN A 108 4.04 -17.69 7.81
CA GLN A 108 4.50 -17.05 9.06
C GLN A 108 4.01 -15.60 9.16
N VAL A 109 3.75 -14.99 8.01
CA VAL A 109 3.03 -13.75 7.84
C VAL A 109 1.54 -14.08 7.80
N HIS A 110 0.68 -13.44 8.60
CA HIS A 110 -0.74 -13.77 8.72
C HIS A 110 -1.56 -13.38 7.46
N VAL A 111 -1.37 -14.09 6.35
CA VAL A 111 -2.27 -14.02 5.19
C VAL A 111 -3.36 -15.07 5.36
N PRO A 112 -4.65 -14.70 5.55
CA PRO A 112 -5.73 -15.68 5.64
C PRO A 112 -5.77 -16.48 4.33
N THR A 113 -5.61 -17.79 4.43
CA THR A 113 -5.84 -18.68 3.29
C THR A 113 -7.35 -18.81 3.14
N ALA A 114 -7.87 -18.43 1.97
CA ALA A 114 -9.27 -18.66 1.65
C ALA A 114 -9.55 -20.18 1.68
N GLU A 115 -10.56 -20.57 2.46
CA GLU A 115 -11.18 -21.90 2.38
C GLU A 115 -11.86 -22.12 1.01
#